data_AF-A0A933YGY3-F1
#
_entry.id   AF-A0A933YGY3-F1
#
_cell.length_a   1.000
_cell.length_b   1.000
_cell.length_c   1.000
_cell.angle_alpha   90.00
_cell.angle_beta   90.00
_cell.angle_gamma   90.00
#
_symmetry.space_group_name_H-M   'P 1'
#
loop_
_entity.id
_entity.type
_entity.pdbx_description
1 polymer ?
#
loop_
_entity_poly.entity_id
_entity_poly.type
_entity_poly.pdbx_seq_one_letter_code
_entity_poly.pdbx_strand_id
1 'polypeptide(L)'
;MASGLLIKIHQDLESAVRKKNQDSLRTLRFLLSEIHNLEIAKYPPAYTKGGLTDEDVISIIQKLVKTHKESIEAFKAGGRIDLVKQEEAELAILQKYLPESI
;
A
#
# COMPACT_ATOMS: atom_id res chain seq x y z
N MET A 1 -19.74 5.01 -2.24
CA MET A 1 -19.38 5.63 -0.94
C MET A 1 -17.88 5.82 -0.94
N ALA A 2 -17.34 6.88 -0.32
CA ALA A 2 -15.89 7.04 -0.21
C ALA A 2 -15.29 5.87 0.60
N SER A 3 -14.17 5.30 0.15
CA SER A 3 -13.49 4.18 0.81
C SER A 3 -13.13 4.53 2.27
N GLY A 4 -13.67 3.75 3.22
CA GLY A 4 -13.31 3.86 4.64
C GLY A 4 -11.88 3.40 4.89
N LEU A 5 -11.41 2.44 4.10
CA LEU A 5 -10.03 1.96 4.14
C LEU A 5 -9.03 3.05 3.69
N LEU A 6 -9.35 3.79 2.63
CA LEU A 6 -8.54 4.91 2.16
C LEU A 6 -8.41 6.00 3.23
N ILE A 7 -9.52 6.33 3.91
CA ILE A 7 -9.52 7.28 5.03
C ILE A 7 -8.58 6.80 6.14
N LYS A 8 -8.64 5.51 6.51
CA LYS A 8 -7.74 4.93 7.52
C LYS A 8 -6.27 5.03 7.10
N ILE A 9 -5.94 4.72 5.85
CA ILE A 9 -4.56 4.82 5.33
C ILE A 9 -4.03 6.26 5.42
N HIS A 10 -4.84 7.27 5.10
CA HIS A 10 -4.47 8.67 5.27
C HIS A 10 -4.21 9.04 6.74
N GLN A 11 -5.08 8.60 7.66
CA GLN A 11 -4.89 8.83 9.10
C GLN A 11 -3.62 8.16 9.64
N ASP A 12 -3.35 6.93 9.20
CA ASP A 12 -2.15 6.20 9.59
C ASP A 12 -0.87 6.83 9.00
N LEU A 13 -0.94 7.44 7.82
CA LEU A 13 0.15 8.23 7.28
C LEU A 13 0.45 9.45 8.16
N GLU A 14 -0.56 10.20 8.59
CA GLU A 14 -0.38 11.34 9.51
C GLU A 14 0.24 10.89 10.84
N SER A 15 -0.21 9.75 11.36
CA SER A 15 0.34 9.11 12.56
C SER A 15 1.82 8.73 12.37
N ALA A 16 2.18 8.17 11.21
CA ALA A 16 3.55 7.82 10.87
C ALA A 16 4.47 9.05 10.78
N VAL A 17 3.96 10.19 10.27
CA VAL A 17 4.69 11.48 10.26
C VAL A 17 4.99 11.91 11.70
N ARG A 18 3.98 11.93 12.57
CA ARG A 18 4.13 12.35 13.97
C ARG A 18 5.11 11.47 14.74
N LYS A 19 5.06 10.16 14.50
CA LYS A 19 5.93 9.15 15.13
C LYS A 19 7.32 9.05 14.48
N LYS A 20 7.58 9.77 13.38
CA LYS A 20 8.80 9.68 12.57
C LYS A 20 9.13 8.25 12.12
N ASN A 21 8.11 7.41 11.92
CA ASN A 21 8.28 6.02 11.48
C ASN A 21 8.55 6.00 9.98
N GLN A 22 9.82 5.90 9.59
CA GLN A 22 10.25 6.04 8.19
C GLN A 22 9.71 4.91 7.30
N ASP A 23 9.68 3.67 7.79
CA ASP A 23 9.17 2.55 7.00
C ASP A 23 7.67 2.72 6.69
N SER A 24 6.88 3.07 7.72
CA SER A 24 5.45 3.38 7.51
C SER A 24 5.24 4.57 6.58
N LEU A 25 6.07 5.62 6.69
CA LEU A 25 6.00 6.76 5.77
C LEU A 25 6.25 6.37 4.31
N ARG A 26 7.31 5.60 4.05
CA ARG A 26 7.67 5.16 2.70
C ARG A 26 6.56 4.29 2.12
N THR A 27 6.15 3.25 2.85
CA THR A 27 5.15 2.29 2.38
C THR A 27 3.79 2.96 2.14
N LEU A 28 3.31 3.79 3.08
CA LEU A 28 1.98 4.40 2.95
C LEU A 28 1.92 5.47 1.86
N ARG A 29 3.00 6.24 1.65
CA ARG A 29 3.06 7.19 0.52
C ARG A 29 3.06 6.48 -0.82
N PHE A 30 3.82 5.40 -0.93
CA PHE A 30 3.86 4.60 -2.16
C PHE A 30 2.50 3.95 -2.44
N LEU A 31 1.87 3.37 -1.42
CA LEU A 31 0.52 2.82 -1.52
C LEU A 31 -0.49 3.87 -2.01
N LEU A 32 -0.50 5.07 -1.41
CA LEU A 32 -1.40 6.14 -1.83
C LEU A 32 -1.15 6.60 -3.27
N SER A 33 0.11 6.60 -3.72
CA SER A 33 0.43 6.90 -5.11
C SER A 33 -0.15 5.86 -6.07
N GLU A 34 -0.05 4.56 -5.75
CA GLU A 34 -0.64 3.50 -6.58
C GLU A 34 -2.17 3.53 -6.58
N ILE A 35 -2.78 3.86 -5.44
CA ILE A 35 -4.22 4.08 -5.33
C ILE A 35 -4.64 5.26 -6.23
N HIS A 36 -3.92 6.37 -6.17
CA HIS A 36 -4.21 7.54 -7.01
C HIS A 36 -4.02 7.24 -8.51
N ASN A 37 -2.99 6.45 -8.87
CA ASN A 37 -2.80 5.99 -10.24
C ASN A 37 -4.00 5.16 -10.73
N LEU A 38 -4.55 4.29 -9.87
CA LEU A 38 -5.78 3.54 -10.18
C LEU A 38 -6.99 4.46 -10.35
N GLU A 39 -7.14 5.46 -9.49
CA GLU A 39 -8.20 6.45 -9.57
C GLU A 39 -8.16 7.18 -10.93
N ILE A 40 -7.00 7.70 -11.33
CA ILE A 40 -6.81 8.35 -12.63
C ILE A 40 -7.14 7.38 -13.78
N ALA A 41 -6.70 6.12 -13.69
CA ALA A 41 -6.93 5.13 -14.74
C ALA A 41 -8.41 4.74 -14.89
N LYS A 42 -9.14 4.64 -13.78
CA LYS A 42 -10.58 4.33 -13.77
C LYS A 42 -11.45 5.53 -14.12
N TYR A 43 -11.01 6.72 -13.75
CA TYR A 43 -11.77 7.96 -13.79
C TYR A 43 -10.97 9.08 -14.48
N PRO A 44 -10.73 8.98 -15.81
CA PRO A 44 -10.05 10.02 -16.57
C PRO A 44 -10.80 11.37 -16.51
N PRO A 45 -10.12 12.50 -16.74
CA PRO A 45 -10.58 13.83 -16.31
C PRO A 45 -11.80 14.31 -17.10
N ALA A 46 -12.99 13.91 -16.65
CA ALA A 46 -14.28 14.53 -16.91
C ALA A 46 -15.31 13.85 -16.01
N TYR A 47 -15.64 14.48 -14.88
CA TYR A 47 -16.83 14.15 -14.08
C TYR A 47 -16.90 12.74 -13.48
N THR A 48 -16.11 12.43 -12.46
CA THR A 48 -16.46 11.25 -11.65
C THR A 48 -16.46 11.58 -10.16
N LYS A 49 -17.68 11.82 -9.68
CA LYS A 49 -18.08 11.80 -8.26
C LYS A 49 -17.99 10.39 -7.64
N GLY A 50 -17.46 9.40 -8.37
CA GLY A 50 -17.24 8.04 -7.90
C GLY A 50 -15.82 7.94 -7.36
N GLY A 51 -15.66 8.05 -6.05
CA GLY A 51 -14.38 7.72 -5.42
C GLY A 51 -14.14 6.20 -5.47
N LEU A 52 -12.89 5.80 -5.23
CA LEU A 52 -12.51 4.39 -5.09
C LEU A 52 -13.31 3.71 -3.97
N THR A 53 -13.65 2.44 -4.18
CA THR A 53 -14.25 1.58 -3.16
C THR A 53 -13.18 0.90 -2.30
N ASP A 54 -13.57 0.27 -1.19
CA ASP A 54 -12.63 -0.48 -0.36
C ASP A 54 -12.04 -1.68 -1.13
N GLU A 55 -12.81 -2.30 -2.02
CA GLU A 55 -12.35 -3.39 -2.88
C GLU A 55 -11.25 -2.92 -3.84
N ASP A 56 -11.36 -1.71 -4.38
CA ASP A 56 -10.34 -1.12 -5.23
C ASP A 56 -9.03 -0.91 -4.48
N VAL A 57 -9.13 -0.38 -3.26
CA VAL A 57 -7.97 -0.18 -2.38
C VAL A 57 -7.34 -1.53 -2.00
N ILE A 58 -8.16 -2.53 -1.64
CA ILE A 58 -7.71 -3.90 -1.35
C ILE A 58 -6.97 -4.50 -2.55
N SER A 59 -7.47 -4.30 -3.78
CA SER A 59 -6.83 -4.83 -4.99
C SER A 59 -5.40 -4.29 -5.18
N ILE A 60 -5.18 -3.00 -4.88
CA ILE A 60 -3.85 -2.39 -4.92
C ILE A 60 -2.96 -2.92 -3.81
N ILE A 61 -3.49 -3.05 -2.58
CA ILE A 61 -2.72 -3.61 -1.47
C ILE A 61 -2.30 -5.05 -1.79
N GLN A 62 -3.19 -5.88 -2.34
CA GLN A 62 -2.87 -7.26 -2.76
C GLN A 62 -1.80 -7.31 -3.86
N LYS A 63 -1.88 -6.42 -4.85
CA LYS A 63 -0.85 -6.26 -5.89
C LYS A 63 0.51 -5.96 -5.25
N LEU A 64 0.57 -4.97 -4.35
CA LEU A 64 1.81 -4.60 -3.68
C LEU A 64 2.35 -5.73 -2.79
N VAL A 65 1.49 -6.39 -2.01
CA VAL A 65 1.86 -7.56 -1.21
C VAL A 65 2.52 -8.64 -2.06
N LYS A 66 1.97 -8.92 -3.26
CA LYS A 66 2.57 -9.87 -4.19
C LYS A 66 3.94 -9.38 -4.68
N THR A 67 4.05 -8.12 -5.11
CA THR A 67 5.32 -7.53 -5.54
C THR A 67 6.40 -7.62 -4.45
N HIS A 68 6.09 -7.29 -3.19
CA HIS A 68 7.02 -7.41 -2.08
C HIS A 68 7.46 -8.86 -1.85
N LYS A 69 6.55 -9.83 -1.92
CA LYS A 69 6.90 -11.26 -1.81
C LYS A 69 7.86 -11.69 -2.92
N GLU A 70 7.62 -11.25 -4.15
CA GLU A 70 8.51 -11.54 -5.29
C GLU A 70 9.90 -10.89 -5.11
N SER A 71 9.95 -9.63 -4.66
CA SER A 71 11.19 -8.92 -4.34
C SER A 71 11.97 -9.60 -3.22
N ILE A 72 11.30 -10.06 -2.16
CA ILE A 72 11.92 -10.80 -1.05
C ILE A 72 12.66 -12.03 -1.56
N GLU A 73 12.00 -12.85 -2.38
CA GLU A 73 12.62 -14.07 -2.92
C GLU A 73 13.79 -13.75 -3.87
N ALA A 74 13.65 -12.71 -4.69
CA ALA A 74 14.73 -12.24 -5.56
C ALA A 74 15.96 -11.74 -4.77
N PHE A 75 15.75 -10.93 -3.72
CA PHE A 75 16.84 -10.42 -2.88
C PHE A 75 17.47 -11.51 -2.01
N LYS A 76 16.69 -12.49 -1.53
CA LYS A 76 17.22 -13.68 -0.86
C LYS A 76 18.14 -14.47 -1.79
N ALA A 77 17.70 -14.72 -3.03
CA ALA A 77 18.51 -15.41 -4.03
C ALA A 77 19.80 -14.66 -4.37
N GLY A 78 19.76 -13.32 -4.36
CA GLY A 78 20.93 -12.45 -4.57
C GLY A 78 21.80 -12.19 -3.33
N GLY A 79 21.49 -12.78 -2.16
CA GLY A 79 22.25 -12.57 -0.93
C GLY A 79 22.11 -11.17 -0.30
N ARG A 80 21.13 -10.37 -0.72
CA ARG A 80 20.90 -8.99 -0.26
C ARG A 80 19.97 -8.95 0.95
N ILE A 81 20.43 -9.49 2.07
CA ILE A 81 19.64 -9.63 3.31
C ILE A 81 19.20 -8.28 3.89
N ASP A 82 19.94 -7.21 3.63
CA ASP A 82 19.56 -5.84 3.95
C ASP A 82 18.24 -5.44 3.29
N LEU A 83 18.10 -5.76 1.99
CA LEU A 83 16.89 -5.47 1.22
C LEU A 83 15.75 -6.42 1.60
N VAL A 84 16.04 -7.69 1.92
CA VAL A 84 15.03 -8.64 2.42
C VAL A 84 14.33 -8.09 3.66
N LYS A 85 15.10 -7.62 4.65
CA LYS A 85 14.52 -7.05 5.88
C LYS A 85 13.68 -5.81 5.61
N GLN A 86 14.10 -4.99 4.65
CA GLN A 86 13.34 -3.82 4.25
C GLN A 86 11.99 -4.23 3.64
N GLU A 87 12.00 -5.13 2.66
CA GLU A 87 10.78 -5.61 2.01
C GLU A 87 9.83 -6.33 2.99
N GLU A 88 10.36 -7.11 3.94
CA GLU A 88 9.57 -7.75 4.99
C GLU A 88 8.88 -6.73 5.91
N ALA A 89 9.57 -5.64 6.26
CA ALA A 89 8.99 -4.57 7.07
C ALA A 89 7.85 -3.86 6.33
N GLU A 90 8.02 -3.57 5.04
CA GLU A 90 6.98 -2.95 4.20
C GLU A 90 5.78 -3.88 3.99
N LEU A 91 6.05 -5.16 3.72
CA LEU A 91 5.04 -6.20 3.60
C LEU A 91 4.18 -6.30 4.87
N ALA A 92 4.80 -6.31 6.05
CA ALA A 92 4.09 -6.36 7.33
C ALA A 92 3.22 -5.12 7.56
N ILE A 93 3.59 -3.96 7.02
CA ILE A 93 2.75 -2.75 7.07
C ILE A 93 1.52 -2.92 6.18
N LEU A 94 1.69 -3.37 4.93
CA LEU A 94 0.60 -3.55 3.98
C LEU A 94 -0.43 -4.60 4.45
N GLN A 95 0.04 -5.69 5.05
CA GLN A 95 -0.83 -6.77 5.54
C GLN A 95 -1.84 -6.31 6.60
N LYS A 96 -1.55 -5.23 7.35
CA LYS A 96 -2.47 -4.67 8.35
C LYS A 96 -3.76 -4.08 7.76
N TYR A 97 -3.79 -3.87 6.45
CA TYR A 97 -4.92 -3.29 5.72
C TYR A 97 -5.69 -4.33 4.91
N LEU A 98 -5.22 -5.57 4.84
CA LEU A 98 -5.99 -6.66 4.26
C LEU A 98 -6.86 -7.29 5.34
N PRO A 99 -8.09 -7.73 5.00
CA PRO A 99 -8.82 -8.63 5.88
C PRO A 99 -7.96 -9.88 6.11
N GLU A 100 -7.96 -10.39 7.34
CA GLU A 100 -7.37 -11.70 7.61
C GLU A 100 -7.99 -12.70 6.62
N SER A 101 -7.17 -13.24 5.71
CA SER A 101 -7.61 -14.34 4.86
C SER A 101 -7.95 -15.51 5.77
N ILE A 102 -9.25 -15.75 5.96
CA ILE A 102 -9.80 -16.93 6.65
C ILE A 102 -9.49 -18.18 5.83
#